data_AF-A0A1V4R2G3-F1
#
_entry.id   AF-A0A1V4R2G3-F1
#
_cell.length_a   1.000
_cell.length_b   1.000
_cell.length_c   1.000
_cell.angle_alpha   90.00
_cell.angle_beta   90.00
_cell.angle_gamma   90.00
#
_symmetry.space_group_name_H-M   'P 1'
#
loop_
_entity.id
_entity.type
_entity.pdbx_description
1 polymer ?
#
loop_
_entity_poly.entity_id
_entity_poly.type
_entity_poly.pdbx_seq_one_letter_code
_entity_poly.pdbx_strand_id
1 'polypeptide(L)'
;MKICYKFSHLNGEEYLIVHHKKIYKEIKNIITSLDANSFRTKVSKEKTMKGKKLFNPKAINKEYKKLFNEKEWFESRYSYYITLDRELMEKSINIPFKQQKKFLLENNEMNPIFSYKQTDFIKDKIAVEVQFGKYSFVAYDIFVKHMLFYSGGIINLGIEILPTKSMKLEMSTGIAYYEGEVYNILRHGRNNPAIPLLILGVEP
;
A
#
# COMPACT_ATOMS: atom_id res chain seq x y z
N MET A 1 -6.62 15.53 -8.95
CA MET A 1 -5.59 15.66 -7.90
C MET A 1 -4.26 15.82 -8.60
N LYS A 2 -3.22 16.22 -7.88
CA LYS A 2 -1.86 16.33 -8.40
C LYS A 2 -0.89 15.52 -7.54
N ILE A 3 0.15 15.00 -8.18
CA ILE A 3 1.30 14.37 -7.50
C ILE A 3 2.29 15.49 -7.20
N CYS A 4 2.40 15.89 -5.94
CA CYS A 4 3.29 16.97 -5.49
C CYS A 4 4.69 16.46 -5.15
N TYR A 5 4.77 15.24 -4.61
CA TYR A 5 6.04 14.66 -4.19
C TYR A 5 6.14 13.19 -4.59
N LYS A 6 7.38 12.75 -4.74
CA LYS A 6 7.71 11.34 -5.00
C LYS A 6 8.94 10.95 -4.20
N PHE A 7 8.91 9.74 -3.68
CA PHE A 7 10.06 9.10 -3.06
C PHE A 7 10.25 7.72 -3.69
N SER A 8 11.35 7.54 -4.42
CA SER A 8 11.74 6.27 -5.04
C SER A 8 12.67 5.52 -4.10
N HIS A 9 12.16 4.48 -3.45
CA HIS A 9 12.93 3.61 -2.58
C HIS A 9 13.44 2.40 -3.37
N LEU A 10 14.74 2.10 -3.24
CA LEU A 10 15.41 1.05 -4.01
C LEU A 10 15.11 1.12 -5.52
N ASN A 11 15.13 2.34 -6.07
CA ASN A 11 14.90 2.66 -7.49
C ASN A 11 13.54 2.15 -8.05
N GLY A 12 12.49 2.21 -7.23
CA GLY A 12 11.16 1.77 -7.62
C GLY A 12 10.55 2.57 -8.79
N GLU A 13 10.68 3.90 -8.79
CA GLU A 13 10.19 4.72 -9.91
C GLU A 13 10.92 4.38 -11.22
N GLU A 14 12.24 4.18 -11.14
CA GLU A 14 13.08 3.81 -12.27
C GLU A 14 12.68 2.46 -12.85
N TYR A 15 12.43 1.46 -12.00
CA TYR A 15 11.90 0.16 -12.43
C TYR A 15 10.58 0.32 -13.21
N LEU A 16 9.68 1.19 -12.74
CA LEU A 16 8.44 1.50 -13.43
C LEU A 16 8.66 2.19 -14.78
N ILE A 17 9.59 3.15 -14.84
CA ILE A 17 9.91 3.89 -16.07
C ILE A 17 10.48 2.95 -17.15
N VAL A 18 11.36 2.03 -16.76
CA VAL A 18 12.06 1.13 -17.69
C VAL A 18 11.18 -0.04 -18.11
N HIS A 19 10.53 -0.72 -17.16
CA HIS A 19 9.87 -2.00 -17.42
C HIS A 19 8.33 -1.89 -17.49
N HIS A 20 7.72 -0.86 -16.89
CA HIS A 20 6.27 -0.76 -16.70
C HIS A 20 5.71 0.62 -17.11
N LYS A 21 6.29 1.24 -18.14
CA LYS A 21 5.98 2.64 -18.52
C LYS A 21 4.48 2.90 -18.77
N LYS A 22 3.78 1.95 -19.37
CA LYS A 22 2.33 2.05 -19.64
C LYS A 22 1.53 2.03 -18.33
N ILE A 23 1.80 1.07 -17.46
CA ILE A 23 1.22 0.95 -16.11
C ILE A 23 1.50 2.22 -15.30
N TYR A 24 2.72 2.74 -15.34
CA TYR A 24 3.06 3.94 -14.59
C TYR A 24 2.30 5.18 -15.08
N LYS A 25 2.13 5.33 -16.40
CA LYS A 25 1.30 6.39 -16.98
C LYS A 25 -0.17 6.24 -16.58
N GLU A 26 -0.69 5.02 -16.56
CA GLU A 26 -2.07 4.72 -16.14
C GLU A 26 -2.32 5.14 -14.69
N ILE A 27 -1.43 4.76 -13.76
CA ILE A 27 -1.53 5.15 -12.34
C ILE A 27 -1.53 6.68 -12.19
N LYS A 28 -0.62 7.38 -12.88
CA LYS A 28 -0.59 8.85 -12.88
C LYS A 28 -1.91 9.43 -13.37
N ASN A 29 -2.45 8.90 -14.47
CA ASN A 29 -3.71 9.36 -15.03
C ASN A 29 -4.88 9.17 -14.05
N ILE A 30 -4.97 8.01 -13.39
CA ILE A 30 -5.98 7.70 -12.35
C ILE A 30 -5.88 8.71 -11.19
N ILE A 31 -4.68 8.98 -10.69
CA ILE A 31 -4.46 9.98 -9.63
C ILE A 31 -4.95 11.35 -10.10
N THR A 32 -4.59 11.74 -11.33
CA THR A 32 -4.93 13.07 -11.83
C THR A 32 -6.42 13.27 -12.13
N SER A 33 -7.15 12.21 -12.47
CA SER A 33 -8.57 12.31 -12.87
C SER A 33 -9.54 12.58 -11.72
N LEU A 34 -9.15 12.32 -10.47
CA LEU A 34 -10.03 12.54 -9.32
C LEU A 34 -10.03 14.00 -8.89
N ASP A 35 -11.17 14.70 -8.89
CA ASP A 35 -11.28 16.00 -8.21
C ASP A 35 -11.57 15.79 -6.72
N ALA A 36 -10.58 16.04 -5.86
CA ALA A 36 -10.74 15.85 -4.42
C ALA A 36 -11.73 16.85 -3.80
N ASN A 37 -11.91 18.04 -4.39
CA ASN A 37 -12.77 19.08 -3.81
C ASN A 37 -14.24 18.66 -3.78
N SER A 38 -14.67 17.85 -4.74
CA SER A 38 -15.98 17.20 -4.76
C SER A 38 -16.23 16.28 -3.54
N PHE A 39 -15.19 15.90 -2.78
CA PHE A 39 -15.26 15.04 -1.60
C PHE A 39 -15.10 15.77 -0.26
N ARG A 40 -15.23 17.11 -0.22
CA ARG A 40 -15.29 17.92 1.01
C ARG A 40 -16.65 17.80 1.73
N THR A 41 -17.07 16.58 2.02
CA THR A 41 -18.40 16.26 2.55
C THR A 41 -18.43 15.98 4.05
N LYS A 42 -17.26 15.88 4.70
CA LYS A 42 -17.18 15.53 6.12
C LYS A 42 -17.28 16.78 7.00
N VAL A 43 -18.35 16.90 7.77
CA VAL A 43 -18.46 17.95 8.80
C VAL A 43 -17.69 17.51 10.06
N SER A 44 -16.69 18.29 10.46
CA SER A 44 -15.85 17.97 11.61
C SER A 44 -16.60 18.15 12.94
N LYS A 45 -16.42 17.17 13.83
CA LYS A 45 -16.88 17.21 15.23
C LYS A 45 -15.72 17.44 16.22
N GLU A 46 -14.49 17.61 15.71
CA GLU A 46 -13.28 17.76 16.53
C GLU A 46 -13.23 19.14 17.18
N LYS A 47 -12.81 19.22 18.45
CA LYS A 47 -12.82 20.48 19.23
C LYS A 47 -12.12 21.64 18.51
N THR A 48 -11.01 21.37 17.83
CA THR A 48 -10.18 22.37 17.14
C THR A 48 -10.70 22.76 15.75
N MET A 49 -11.69 22.04 15.18
CA MET A 49 -12.15 22.23 13.80
C MET A 49 -13.67 22.10 13.64
N LYS A 50 -14.42 22.23 14.73
CA LYS A 50 -15.87 21.97 14.76
C LYS A 50 -16.60 22.75 13.66
N GLY A 51 -17.41 22.06 12.86
CA GLY A 51 -18.22 22.66 11.79
C GLY A 51 -17.52 22.86 10.44
N LYS A 52 -16.18 22.69 10.35
CA LYS A 52 -15.47 22.76 9.06
C LYS A 52 -15.87 21.59 8.14
N LYS A 53 -16.01 21.87 6.84
CA LYS A 53 -16.14 20.86 5.78
C LYS A 53 -14.75 20.37 5.37
N LEU A 54 -14.41 19.18 5.84
CA LEU A 54 -13.14 18.50 5.59
C LEU A 54 -13.31 17.49 4.44
N PHE A 55 -12.18 17.09 3.86
CA PHE A 55 -12.13 15.96 2.96
C PHE A 55 -12.61 14.69 3.67
N ASN A 56 -13.39 13.88 2.96
CA ASN A 56 -13.89 12.60 3.45
C ASN A 56 -13.00 11.46 2.93
N PRO A 57 -12.11 10.90 3.76
CA PRO A 57 -11.16 9.88 3.31
C PRO A 57 -11.84 8.63 2.76
N LYS A 58 -12.96 8.22 3.38
CA LYS A 58 -13.71 7.05 2.93
C LYS A 58 -14.30 7.25 1.54
N ALA A 59 -14.76 8.46 1.24
CA ALA A 59 -15.32 8.78 -0.07
C ALA A 59 -14.23 8.85 -1.14
N ILE A 60 -13.07 9.44 -0.82
CA ILE A 60 -11.90 9.48 -1.72
C ILE A 60 -11.39 8.07 -2.01
N ASN A 61 -11.19 7.22 -0.98
CA ASN A 61 -10.79 5.82 -1.18
C ASN A 61 -11.80 5.05 -2.05
N LYS A 62 -13.10 5.28 -1.86
CA LYS A 62 -14.15 4.64 -2.65
C LYS A 62 -14.07 5.04 -4.13
N GLU A 63 -13.83 6.32 -4.42
CA GLU A 63 -13.71 6.78 -5.81
C GLU A 63 -12.42 6.24 -6.45
N TYR A 64 -11.30 6.24 -5.72
CA TYR A 64 -10.08 5.59 -6.23
C TYR A 64 -10.30 4.12 -6.52
N LYS A 65 -10.97 3.37 -5.63
CA LYS A 65 -11.31 1.97 -5.88
C LYS A 65 -12.11 1.78 -7.17
N LYS A 66 -13.08 2.66 -7.45
CA LYS A 66 -13.82 2.64 -8.71
C LYS A 66 -12.90 2.91 -9.90
N LEU A 67 -12.09 3.96 -9.88
CA LEU A 67 -11.20 4.35 -10.98
C LEU A 67 -10.13 3.28 -11.28
N PHE A 68 -9.57 2.65 -10.25
CA PHE A 68 -8.63 1.54 -10.41
C PHE A 68 -9.32 0.30 -10.99
N ASN A 69 -10.51 -0.05 -10.50
CA ASN A 69 -11.29 -1.17 -11.04
C ASN A 69 -11.67 -0.96 -12.52
N GLU A 70 -12.00 0.26 -12.95
CA GLU A 70 -12.26 0.62 -14.35
C GLU A 70 -11.04 0.42 -15.25
N LYS A 71 -9.84 0.34 -14.66
CA LYS A 71 -8.57 0.03 -15.32
C LYS A 71 -8.08 -1.39 -15.04
N GLU A 72 -8.98 -2.27 -14.61
CA GLU A 72 -8.70 -3.70 -14.37
C GLU A 72 -7.61 -3.93 -13.31
N TRP A 73 -7.51 -3.02 -12.34
CA TRP A 73 -6.76 -3.29 -11.11
C TRP A 73 -7.69 -3.99 -10.14
N PHE A 74 -7.23 -5.13 -9.60
CA PHE A 74 -8.07 -5.96 -8.76
C PHE A 74 -7.42 -6.23 -7.42
N GLU A 75 -8.30 -6.45 -6.44
CA GLU A 75 -7.91 -6.89 -5.11
C GLU A 75 -7.26 -8.27 -5.17
N SER A 76 -6.16 -8.45 -4.44
CA SER A 76 -5.44 -9.73 -4.40
C SER A 76 -5.25 -10.20 -2.97
N ARG A 77 -5.44 -11.50 -2.77
CA ARG A 77 -5.26 -12.17 -1.49
C ARG A 77 -4.07 -13.12 -1.57
N TYR A 78 -3.10 -12.91 -0.69
CA TYR A 78 -1.98 -13.82 -0.49
C TYR A 78 -2.21 -14.64 0.79
N SER A 79 -2.41 -15.94 0.61
CA SER A 79 -2.63 -16.91 1.70
C SER A 79 -1.39 -17.75 1.95
N TYR A 80 -1.08 -17.99 3.22
CA TYR A 80 0.11 -18.73 3.65
C TYR A 80 -0.11 -19.40 5.01
N TYR A 81 0.78 -20.33 5.36
CA TYR A 81 0.84 -20.92 6.70
C TYR A 81 2.04 -20.38 7.48
N ILE A 82 1.82 -20.07 8.76
CA ILE A 82 2.84 -19.57 9.68
C ILE A 82 3.44 -20.76 10.44
N THR A 83 4.76 -20.72 10.59
CA THR A 83 5.59 -21.54 11.48
C THR A 83 6.56 -20.61 12.22
N LEU A 84 7.04 -21.03 13.39
CA LEU A 84 8.10 -20.34 14.13
C LEU A 84 9.50 -20.91 13.82
N ASP A 85 9.56 -22.03 13.08
CA ASP A 85 10.82 -22.57 12.57
C ASP A 85 11.27 -21.76 11.34
N ARG A 86 12.46 -21.17 11.45
CA ARG A 86 13.00 -20.30 10.41
C ARG A 86 13.29 -21.03 9.12
N GLU A 87 13.86 -22.23 9.18
CA GLU A 87 14.21 -22.99 7.98
C GLU A 87 12.96 -23.46 7.25
N LEU A 88 11.95 -23.92 7.99
CA LEU A 88 10.67 -24.32 7.41
C LEU A 88 9.93 -23.11 6.82
N MET A 89 9.98 -21.95 7.49
CA MET A 89 9.43 -20.70 6.96
C MET A 89 10.06 -20.36 5.61
N GLU A 90 11.39 -20.28 5.53
CA GLU A 90 12.13 -19.93 4.32
C GLU A 90 11.84 -20.90 3.16
N LYS A 91 11.79 -22.22 3.45
CA LYS A 91 11.43 -23.25 2.46
C LYS A 91 9.97 -23.12 2.00
N SER A 92 9.04 -22.82 2.92
CA SER A 92 7.61 -22.78 2.63
C SER A 92 7.16 -21.63 1.73
N ILE A 93 7.92 -20.52 1.67
CA ILE A 93 7.61 -19.36 0.83
C ILE A 93 7.46 -19.74 -0.64
N ASN A 94 8.33 -20.62 -1.13
CA ASN A 94 8.34 -21.07 -2.53
C ASN A 94 7.39 -22.24 -2.81
N ILE A 95 6.72 -22.77 -1.79
CA ILE A 95 5.78 -23.87 -1.92
C ILE A 95 4.39 -23.30 -2.22
N PRO A 96 3.66 -23.82 -3.23
CA PRO A 96 2.29 -23.39 -3.48
C PRO A 96 1.41 -23.53 -2.22
N PHE A 97 0.59 -22.53 -1.93
CA PHE A 97 -0.25 -22.48 -0.72
C PHE A 97 -0.98 -23.79 -0.39
N LYS A 98 -1.56 -24.46 -1.41
CA LYS A 98 -2.27 -25.74 -1.26
C LYS A 98 -1.41 -26.87 -0.70
N GLN A 99 -0.09 -26.79 -0.86
CA GLN A 99 0.88 -27.79 -0.43
C GLN A 99 1.62 -27.38 0.85
N GLN A 100 1.63 -26.08 1.21
CA GLN A 100 2.38 -25.56 2.36
C GLN A 100 2.01 -26.28 3.67
N LYS A 101 0.71 -26.46 3.96
CA LYS A 101 0.28 -27.14 5.19
C LYS A 101 0.83 -28.56 5.26
N LYS A 102 0.77 -29.30 4.16
CA LYS A 102 1.25 -30.68 4.07
C LYS A 102 2.76 -30.71 4.30
N PHE A 103 3.51 -29.87 3.61
CA PHE A 103 4.96 -29.73 3.78
C PHE A 103 5.35 -29.47 5.24
N LEU A 104 4.67 -28.53 5.92
CA LEU A 104 4.97 -28.20 7.30
C LEU A 104 4.72 -29.39 8.24
N LEU A 105 3.58 -30.07 8.09
CA LEU A 105 3.25 -31.26 8.88
C LEU A 105 4.26 -32.41 8.65
N GLU A 106 4.71 -32.62 7.42
CA GLU A 106 5.71 -33.64 7.07
C GLU A 106 7.11 -33.33 7.63
N ASN A 107 7.36 -32.08 8.04
CA ASN A 107 8.63 -31.62 8.62
C ASN A 107 8.51 -31.28 10.11
N ASN A 108 7.60 -31.95 10.83
CA ASN A 108 7.42 -31.84 12.29
C ASN A 108 6.88 -30.50 12.82
N GLU A 109 6.34 -29.62 11.96
CA GLU A 109 5.54 -28.48 12.43
C GLU A 109 4.14 -28.96 12.79
N MET A 110 3.85 -29.03 14.09
CA MET A 110 2.61 -29.64 14.61
C MET A 110 1.38 -28.74 14.45
N ASN A 111 1.55 -27.42 14.44
CA ASN A 111 0.43 -26.47 14.42
C ASN A 111 0.62 -25.35 13.38
N PRO A 112 0.68 -25.66 12.06
CA PRO A 112 0.73 -24.61 11.04
C PRO A 112 -0.50 -23.68 11.13
N ILE A 113 -0.28 -22.38 11.32
CA ILE A 113 -1.37 -21.41 11.47
C ILE A 113 -1.70 -20.80 10.12
N PHE A 114 -2.94 -20.97 9.66
CA PHE A 114 -3.41 -20.29 8.45
C PHE A 114 -3.43 -18.77 8.64
N SER A 115 -2.88 -18.02 7.69
CA SER A 115 -2.99 -16.57 7.62
C SER A 115 -3.16 -16.10 6.18
N TYR A 116 -3.51 -14.83 6.04
CA TYR A 116 -3.52 -14.17 4.75
C TYR A 116 -3.31 -12.66 4.89
N LYS A 117 -2.95 -12.04 3.77
CA LYS A 117 -3.00 -10.59 3.56
C LYS A 117 -3.77 -10.30 2.29
N GLN A 118 -4.30 -9.08 2.23
CA GLN A 118 -5.07 -8.60 1.11
C GLN A 118 -4.59 -7.19 0.78
N THR A 119 -4.38 -6.92 -0.51
CA THR A 119 -3.97 -5.63 -1.03
C THR A 119 -5.02 -5.14 -2.01
N ASP A 120 -5.22 -3.82 -2.04
CA ASP A 120 -6.36 -3.23 -2.73
C ASP A 120 -6.28 -3.40 -4.25
N PHE A 121 -5.11 -3.20 -4.84
CA PHE A 121 -4.94 -3.14 -6.29
C PHE A 121 -3.64 -3.83 -6.72
N ILE A 122 -3.75 -4.91 -7.49
CA ILE A 122 -2.62 -5.52 -8.22
C ILE A 122 -2.91 -5.54 -9.72
N LYS A 123 -1.89 -5.20 -10.51
CA LYS A 123 -1.82 -5.42 -11.95
C LYS A 123 -0.36 -5.55 -12.36
N ASP A 124 -0.03 -6.50 -13.24
CA ASP A 124 1.32 -6.71 -13.78
C ASP A 124 2.44 -6.80 -12.72
N LYS A 125 2.16 -7.49 -11.60
CA LYS A 125 3.05 -7.61 -10.41
C LYS A 125 3.41 -6.25 -9.77
N ILE A 126 2.60 -5.22 -9.95
CA ILE A 126 2.69 -3.96 -9.24
C ILE A 126 1.51 -3.90 -8.26
N ALA A 127 1.78 -3.65 -6.98
CA ALA A 127 0.73 -3.34 -6.00
C ALA A 127 0.59 -1.84 -5.82
N VAL A 128 -0.65 -1.35 -5.74
CA VAL A 128 -0.97 0.03 -5.36
C VAL A 128 -1.85 0.01 -4.12
N GLU A 129 -1.50 0.84 -3.14
CA GLU A 129 -2.26 1.10 -1.93
C GLU A 129 -2.60 2.58 -1.87
N VAL A 130 -3.89 2.87 -1.65
CA VAL A 130 -4.41 4.24 -1.57
C VAL A 130 -4.82 4.52 -0.13
N GLN A 131 -4.00 5.28 0.58
CA GLN A 131 -4.08 5.30 2.03
C GLN A 131 -4.28 6.71 2.58
N PHE A 132 -5.56 7.06 2.74
CA PHE A 132 -6.03 8.24 3.44
C PHE A 132 -6.47 7.92 4.89
N GLY A 133 -5.95 6.83 5.47
CA GLY A 133 -6.27 6.31 6.80
C GLY A 133 -5.27 6.68 7.90
N LYS A 134 -5.33 5.97 9.03
CA LYS A 134 -4.47 6.23 10.20
C LYS A 134 -3.02 5.79 9.94
N TYR A 135 -2.06 6.51 10.53
CA TYR A 135 -0.61 6.23 10.43
C TYR A 135 -0.22 4.76 10.69
N SER A 136 -0.89 4.09 11.62
CA SER A 136 -0.60 2.69 11.96
C SER A 136 -0.84 1.71 10.81
N PHE A 137 -1.81 2.00 9.94
CA PHE A 137 -2.10 1.15 8.78
C PHE A 137 -1.06 1.36 7.68
N VAL A 138 -0.57 2.58 7.50
CA VAL A 138 0.41 2.89 6.45
C VAL A 138 1.76 2.27 6.75
N ALA A 139 2.20 2.35 8.02
CA ALA A 139 3.40 1.66 8.46
C ALA A 139 3.27 0.14 8.25
N TYR A 140 2.08 -0.43 8.52
CA TYR A 140 1.83 -1.84 8.25
C TYR A 140 1.89 -2.17 6.75
N ASP A 141 1.34 -1.31 5.90
CA ASP A 141 1.33 -1.50 4.45
C ASP A 141 2.77 -1.49 3.88
N ILE A 142 3.56 -0.47 4.24
CA ILE A 142 4.94 -0.28 3.82
C ILE A 142 5.87 -1.40 4.31
N PHE A 143 5.84 -1.72 5.61
CA PHE A 143 6.85 -2.61 6.22
C PHE A 143 6.44 -4.07 6.31
N VAL A 144 5.15 -4.39 6.24
CA VAL A 144 4.64 -5.77 6.38
C VAL A 144 3.97 -6.24 5.10
N LYS A 145 2.94 -5.53 4.63
CA LYS A 145 2.09 -6.00 3.54
C LYS A 145 2.87 -6.12 2.24
N HIS A 146 3.49 -5.03 1.77
CA HIS A 146 4.27 -5.06 0.54
C HIS A 146 5.39 -6.12 0.58
N MET A 147 6.10 -6.24 1.69
CA MET A 147 7.15 -7.25 1.86
C MET A 147 6.63 -8.68 1.75
N LEU A 148 5.46 -8.99 2.33
CA LEU A 148 4.84 -10.31 2.22
C LEU A 148 4.44 -10.66 0.79
N PHE A 149 3.84 -9.71 0.06
CA PHE A 149 3.50 -9.92 -1.35
C PHE A 149 4.75 -10.05 -2.24
N TYR A 150 5.82 -9.32 -1.92
CA TYR A 150 7.08 -9.38 -2.67
C TYR A 150 7.83 -10.69 -2.45
N SER A 151 8.05 -11.06 -1.18
CA SER A 151 8.70 -12.34 -0.83
C SER A 151 7.90 -13.54 -1.33
N GLY A 152 6.57 -13.46 -1.37
CA GLY A 152 5.69 -14.46 -1.99
C GLY A 152 5.69 -14.47 -3.53
N GLY A 153 6.48 -13.63 -4.20
CA GLY A 153 6.58 -13.56 -5.66
C GLY A 153 5.35 -12.98 -6.37
N ILE A 154 4.41 -12.39 -5.62
CA ILE A 154 3.14 -11.84 -6.13
C ILE A 154 3.36 -10.46 -6.78
N ILE A 155 4.25 -9.66 -6.20
CA ILE A 155 4.63 -8.34 -6.72
C ILE A 155 6.14 -8.21 -6.84
N ASN A 156 6.57 -7.30 -7.71
CA ASN A 156 7.97 -6.87 -7.83
C ASN A 156 8.17 -5.47 -7.24
N LEU A 157 7.09 -4.70 -7.05
CA LEU A 157 7.11 -3.32 -6.57
C LEU A 157 5.79 -2.94 -5.90
N GLY A 158 5.87 -2.17 -4.81
CA GLY A 158 4.74 -1.54 -4.15
C GLY A 158 4.67 -0.02 -4.41
N ILE A 159 3.47 0.52 -4.50
CA ILE A 159 3.21 1.96 -4.63
C ILE A 159 2.25 2.37 -3.52
N GLU A 160 2.63 3.38 -2.75
CA GLU A 160 1.79 3.95 -1.69
C GLU A 160 1.38 5.37 -2.08
N ILE A 161 0.07 5.65 -2.14
CA ILE A 161 -0.48 6.97 -2.46
C ILE A 161 -1.01 7.59 -1.17
N LEU A 162 -0.37 8.68 -0.74
CA LEU A 162 -0.62 9.35 0.54
C LEU A 162 -0.99 10.82 0.34
N PRO A 163 -1.88 11.39 1.17
CA PRO A 163 -2.04 12.85 1.20
C PRO A 163 -0.74 13.49 1.66
N THR A 164 -0.40 14.67 1.13
CA THR A 164 0.66 15.48 1.73
C THR A 164 0.20 16.08 3.05
N LYS A 165 1.13 16.70 3.79
CA LYS A 165 0.80 17.45 5.00
C LYS A 165 -0.24 18.54 4.71
N SER A 166 -0.12 19.22 3.57
CA SER A 166 -1.04 20.28 3.15
C SER A 166 -2.47 19.77 3.06
N MET A 167 -2.70 18.68 2.32
CA MET A 167 -4.02 18.07 2.22
C MET A 167 -4.49 17.50 3.56
N LYS A 168 -3.59 16.88 4.34
CA LYS A 168 -3.89 16.29 5.64
C LYS A 168 -4.40 17.33 6.66
N LEU A 169 -4.02 18.61 6.55
CA LEU A 169 -4.55 19.68 7.39
C LEU A 169 -6.05 19.93 7.18
N GLU A 170 -6.58 19.50 6.04
CA GLU A 170 -7.99 19.61 5.65
C GLU A 170 -8.73 18.25 5.78
N MET A 171 -8.15 17.34 6.55
CA MET A 171 -8.67 16.00 6.86
C MET A 171 -8.81 15.85 8.39
N SER A 172 -9.34 14.70 8.83
CA SER A 172 -9.38 14.39 10.27
C SER A 172 -8.01 14.24 10.90
N THR A 173 -7.96 14.38 12.23
CA THR A 173 -6.75 14.06 13.01
C THR A 173 -6.36 12.58 12.88
N GLY A 174 -5.05 12.32 13.05
CA GLY A 174 -4.48 10.96 13.01
C GLY A 174 -4.29 10.36 11.61
N ILE A 175 -4.66 11.06 10.54
CA ILE A 175 -4.38 10.64 9.17
C ILE A 175 -2.88 10.74 8.88
N ALA A 176 -2.34 9.68 8.27
CA ALA A 176 -0.96 9.62 7.80
C ALA A 176 -0.70 10.64 6.68
N TYR A 177 0.54 11.00 6.45
CA TYR A 177 0.88 11.94 5.39
C TYR A 177 2.27 11.65 4.83
N TYR A 178 2.44 11.95 3.55
CA TYR A 178 3.62 11.65 2.76
C TYR A 178 4.93 11.98 3.49
N GLU A 179 5.07 13.21 3.99
CA GLU A 179 6.30 13.68 4.61
C GLU A 179 6.65 12.88 5.87
N GLY A 180 5.63 12.49 6.66
CA GLY A 180 5.83 11.69 7.86
C GLY A 180 6.25 10.26 7.55
N GLU A 181 5.64 9.63 6.54
CA GLU A 181 5.92 8.24 6.20
C GLU A 181 7.24 8.08 5.43
N VAL A 182 7.58 9.03 4.55
CA VAL A 182 8.92 9.07 3.93
C VAL A 182 9.99 9.28 5.00
N TYR A 183 9.75 10.16 5.97
CA TYR A 183 10.67 10.33 7.11
C TYR A 183 10.83 9.02 7.90
N ASN A 184 9.75 8.27 8.12
CA ASN A 184 9.83 6.95 8.76
C ASN A 184 10.72 5.99 7.96
N ILE A 185 10.50 5.85 6.64
CA ILE A 185 11.33 4.98 5.77
C ILE A 185 12.80 5.39 5.84
N LEU A 186 13.10 6.69 5.69
CA LEU A 186 14.48 7.19 5.75
C LEU A 186 15.18 6.86 7.07
N ARG A 187 14.46 6.89 8.20
CA ARG A 187 15.01 6.51 9.51
C ARG A 187 15.26 5.02 9.69
N HIS A 188 14.57 4.16 8.93
CA HIS A 188 14.83 2.71 8.96
C HIS A 188 16.14 2.33 8.23
N GLY A 189 16.77 3.26 7.53
CA GLY A 189 18.02 3.07 6.81
C GLY A 189 17.81 2.79 5.32
N ARG A 190 18.90 2.84 4.55
CA ARG A 190 18.84 2.90 3.07
C ARG A 190 18.15 1.71 2.40
N ASN A 191 18.19 0.53 2.99
CA ASN A 191 17.75 -0.71 2.36
C ASN A 191 16.50 -1.33 3.03
N ASN A 192 15.81 -0.58 3.90
CA ASN A 192 14.68 -1.09 4.67
C ASN A 192 13.42 -0.25 4.36
N PRO A 193 12.32 -0.84 3.89
CA PRO A 193 12.09 -2.29 3.66
C PRO A 193 12.84 -2.84 2.44
N ALA A 194 13.11 -4.14 2.43
CA ALA A 194 13.89 -4.81 1.39
C ALA A 194 13.07 -5.12 0.12
N ILE A 195 12.32 -4.12 -0.36
CA ILE A 195 11.45 -4.17 -1.54
C ILE A 195 11.49 -2.81 -2.25
N PRO A 196 11.52 -2.74 -3.59
CA PRO A 196 11.29 -1.51 -4.33
C PRO A 196 9.92 -0.89 -4.00
N LEU A 197 9.93 0.38 -3.59
CA LEU A 197 8.70 1.14 -3.34
C LEU A 197 8.71 2.48 -4.07
N LEU A 198 7.53 2.94 -4.43
CA LEU A 198 7.30 4.32 -4.85
C LEU A 198 6.22 4.96 -3.97
N ILE A 199 6.60 5.94 -3.17
CA ILE A 199 5.66 6.70 -2.35
C ILE A 199 5.28 7.98 -3.11
N LEU A 200 3.99 8.21 -3.30
CA LEU A 200 3.43 9.35 -4.01
C LEU A 200 2.66 10.24 -3.05
N GLY A 201 3.10 11.49 -2.91
CA GLY A 201 2.41 12.51 -2.13
C GLY A 201 1.43 13.28 -3.01
N VAL A 202 0.14 13.23 -2.69
CA VAL A 202 -0.93 13.83 -3.49
C VAL A 202 -1.69 14.94 -2.76
N GLU A 203 -2.18 15.89 -3.55
CA GLU A 203 -3.00 17.02 -3.12
C GLU A 203 -4.16 17.24 -4.11
N PRO A 204 -5.23 17.95 -3.70
CA PRO A 204 -6.28 18.42 -4.61
C PRO A 204 -5.72 19.10 -5.87
#